data_AF-A0A1H3RV72-F1
#
_entry.id   AF-A0A1H3RV72-F1
#
_cell.length_a   1.000
_cell.length_b   1.000
_cell.length_c   1.000
_cell.angle_alpha   90.00
_cell.angle_beta   90.00
_cell.angle_gamma   90.00
#
_symmetry.space_group_name_H-M   'P 1'
#
loop_
_entity.id
_entity.type
_entity.pdbx_description
1 polymer ?
#
loop_
_entity_poly.entity_id
_entity_poly.type
_entity_poly.pdbx_seq_one_letter_code
_entity_poly.pdbx_strand_id
1 'polypeptide(L)'
;MIGSDLGNGSRVVVPRREGYAPLRDYAALGDGRTVALLARDGSVDWLTVPDLDSPTVFGAVLDARRGGRFALEPELPYQVSRRYLPSTNVVETTFATAEGVVRVTDALTLPGTALTPTRELVRKVEGLSGAVPMRWCVQPRFGYGTAGLRINQRAGVPVASAGTDAVAVCTWGAGEPVCSGAEIAGAFEVRMGSQADLALSFAHQEPLVVPARSECAARLEQTGHQWRAWLRDRPGAGRWQEAVTRSALALKLLVFAPSGAVAAAATSSLPEEIGGGRNWDYRFSWLRDSAFTLDAFLALGCPDEAQAYFWWLMHATQFTEPRLRPLYRLDGGVRAPEHVLALAGYRGSAPVRVGNAAVEQLQLDTYGELLQTAWLYATAAGRLDADIARRLARVADFVCASWRQADAGIWEVRSAPQHFTQSKMMCWIALDRALRLAERGLLSRRHARAWRREQDAIEDFIETRCLSEDRSSYVRSAGAEEVDVSVLLGLLRGYAGPQHPRLHGTIEAIRRDLARGPFVYRYGGDDGLEGAEGAFVACSFWLAEAVARCGHVEEAAELMDQLVGLANDVGLYSEEIDPATEEFLGNMPQGLTHLALISAACAITEQAVAR
;
A
#
# COMPACT_ATOMS: atom_id res chain seq x y z
N MET A 1 -30.26 -15.40 -18.23
CA MET A 1 -30.08 -16.37 -19.31
C MET A 1 -28.61 -16.71 -19.38
N ILE A 2 -28.27 -17.93 -18.98
CA ILE A 2 -26.89 -18.42 -18.88
C ILE A 2 -26.61 -19.13 -20.20
N GLY A 3 -25.86 -18.47 -21.07
CA GLY A 3 -25.50 -18.96 -22.40
C GLY A 3 -24.15 -19.65 -22.35
N SER A 4 -24.17 -20.90 -22.79
CA SER A 4 -23.07 -21.84 -22.97
C SER A 4 -21.96 -21.32 -23.88
N ASP A 5 -20.73 -21.31 -23.38
CA ASP A 5 -19.53 -21.40 -24.21
C ASP A 5 -18.42 -22.13 -23.43
N LEU A 6 -18.55 -23.45 -23.34
CA LEU A 6 -17.49 -24.34 -22.86
C LEU A 6 -16.96 -25.13 -24.06
N GLY A 7 -16.14 -24.43 -24.84
CA GLY A 7 -15.30 -25.02 -25.89
C GLY A 7 -14.20 -25.90 -25.30
N ASN A 8 -13.99 -27.04 -25.95
CA ASN A 8 -13.11 -28.13 -25.57
C ASN A 8 -11.62 -27.75 -25.62
N GLY A 9 -10.88 -27.99 -24.52
CA GLY A 9 -9.42 -28.13 -24.53
C GLY A 9 -8.56 -26.93 -24.08
N SER A 10 -8.59 -26.57 -22.79
CA SER A 10 -7.39 -26.06 -22.11
C SER A 10 -7.43 -26.43 -20.62
N ARG A 11 -6.36 -27.08 -20.12
CA ARG A 11 -6.06 -27.07 -18.68
C ARG A 11 -5.86 -25.61 -18.30
N VAL A 12 -6.63 -25.08 -17.34
CA VAL A 12 -6.24 -23.81 -16.71
C VAL A 12 -5.91 -24.07 -15.24
N VAL A 13 -4.83 -24.83 -15.04
CA VAL A 13 -4.07 -24.70 -13.79
C VAL A 13 -3.62 -23.24 -13.73
N VAL A 14 -3.96 -22.50 -12.67
CA VAL A 14 -3.40 -21.16 -12.42
C VAL A 14 -1.88 -21.33 -12.37
N PRO A 15 -1.14 -20.89 -13.40
CA PRO A 15 0.23 -21.37 -13.57
C PRO A 15 1.14 -20.62 -12.61
N ARG A 16 1.75 -21.35 -11.67
CA ARG A 16 2.92 -20.84 -10.94
C ARG A 16 4.16 -20.97 -11.81
N ARG A 17 4.92 -19.88 -11.96
CA ARG A 17 6.22 -19.87 -12.63
C ARG A 17 7.30 -20.06 -11.58
N GLU A 18 8.09 -21.14 -11.68
CA GLU A 18 9.16 -21.47 -10.72
C GLU A 18 8.67 -21.61 -9.26
N GLY A 19 7.38 -21.88 -9.06
CA GLY A 19 6.74 -21.97 -7.73
C GLY A 19 6.08 -20.67 -7.24
N TYR A 20 6.16 -19.59 -8.00
CA TYR A 20 5.55 -18.28 -7.67
C TYR A 20 4.28 -18.04 -8.47
N ALA A 21 3.23 -17.51 -7.82
CA ALA A 21 2.12 -16.92 -8.56
C ALA A 21 2.55 -15.55 -9.14
N PRO A 22 2.03 -15.13 -10.30
CA PRO A 22 2.18 -13.75 -10.76
C PRO A 22 1.73 -12.76 -9.68
N LEU A 23 2.45 -11.64 -9.49
CA LEU A 23 2.06 -10.65 -8.48
C LEU A 23 0.63 -10.12 -8.72
N ARG A 24 0.25 -9.95 -9.99
CA ARG A 24 -1.09 -9.54 -10.42
C ARG A 24 -2.19 -10.51 -9.93
N ASP A 25 -1.87 -11.77 -9.66
CA ASP A 25 -2.80 -12.79 -9.21
C ASP A 25 -3.01 -12.82 -7.68
N TYR A 26 -2.53 -11.83 -6.91
CA TYR A 26 -2.81 -11.73 -5.47
C TYR A 26 -3.96 -10.77 -5.15
N ALA A 27 -4.82 -11.19 -4.22
CA ALA A 27 -5.76 -10.35 -3.49
C ALA A 27 -5.20 -10.11 -2.07
N ALA A 28 -5.67 -9.06 -1.41
CA ALA A 28 -5.27 -8.74 -0.04
C ALA A 28 -6.42 -8.96 0.94
N LEU A 29 -6.11 -9.54 2.10
CA LEU A 29 -6.98 -9.68 3.26
C LEU A 29 -6.33 -8.95 4.43
N GLY A 30 -7.09 -8.35 5.35
CA GLY A 30 -6.50 -7.73 6.54
C GLY A 30 -7.53 -7.38 7.60
N ASP A 31 -7.05 -7.23 8.83
CA ASP A 31 -7.85 -6.96 10.04
C ASP A 31 -7.50 -5.62 10.70
N GLY A 32 -6.68 -4.80 10.04
CA GLY A 32 -6.12 -3.56 10.59
C GLY A 32 -4.91 -3.77 11.50
N ARG A 33 -4.47 -5.01 11.74
CA ARG A 33 -3.18 -5.30 12.37
C ARG A 33 -2.19 -5.88 11.39
N THR A 34 -2.63 -6.80 10.55
CA THR A 34 -1.81 -7.47 9.55
C THR A 34 -2.56 -7.63 8.22
N VAL A 35 -1.81 -8.02 7.18
CA VAL A 35 -2.30 -8.28 5.84
C VAL A 35 -1.77 -9.62 5.34
N ALA A 36 -2.65 -10.40 4.70
CA ALA A 36 -2.30 -11.61 3.98
C ALA A 36 -2.48 -11.41 2.47
N LEU A 37 -1.62 -12.04 1.66
CA LEU A 37 -1.83 -12.14 0.21
C LEU A 37 -2.38 -13.52 -0.17
N LEU A 38 -3.55 -13.52 -0.82
CA LEU A 38 -4.25 -14.69 -1.33
C LEU A 38 -4.11 -14.78 -2.85
N ALA A 39 -3.39 -15.80 -3.33
CA ALA A 39 -3.24 -16.09 -4.74
C ALA A 39 -4.55 -16.63 -5.34
N ARG A 40 -4.73 -16.46 -6.66
CA ARG A 40 -5.86 -17.02 -7.41
C ARG A 40 -5.98 -18.54 -7.32
N ASP A 41 -4.91 -19.26 -7.02
CA ASP A 41 -4.96 -20.70 -6.81
C ASP A 41 -5.43 -21.11 -5.40
N GLY A 42 -5.76 -20.15 -4.54
CA GLY A 42 -6.20 -20.42 -3.17
C GLY A 42 -5.08 -20.52 -2.14
N SER A 43 -3.83 -20.22 -2.52
CA SER A 43 -2.72 -20.18 -1.56
C SER A 43 -2.58 -18.82 -0.89
N VAL A 44 -2.40 -18.79 0.43
CA VAL A 44 -1.91 -17.63 1.16
C VAL A 44 -0.39 -17.70 1.25
N ASP A 45 0.29 -16.88 0.44
CA ASP A 45 1.75 -16.91 0.27
C ASP A 45 2.50 -15.83 1.07
N TRP A 46 1.75 -14.88 1.63
CA TRP A 46 2.26 -13.84 2.51
C TRP A 46 1.34 -13.69 3.71
N LEU A 47 1.91 -13.69 4.90
CA LEU A 47 1.25 -13.29 6.14
C LEU A 47 2.33 -12.97 7.18
N THR A 48 2.20 -11.83 7.84
CA THR A 48 3.01 -11.44 8.99
C THR A 48 2.17 -11.53 10.26
N VAL A 49 2.80 -11.92 11.37
CA VAL A 49 2.16 -11.97 12.68
C VAL A 49 3.14 -11.50 13.75
N PRO A 50 2.70 -10.77 14.79
CA PRO A 50 1.33 -10.30 15.01
C PRO A 50 0.86 -9.16 14.12
N ASP A 51 1.79 -8.35 13.61
CA ASP A 51 1.51 -7.05 13.00
C ASP A 51 2.10 -6.94 11.59
N LEU A 52 1.64 -5.96 10.82
CA LEU A 52 1.99 -5.78 9.41
C LEU A 52 3.52 -5.71 9.18
N ASP A 53 4.24 -5.00 10.04
CA ASP A 53 5.71 -4.86 9.97
C ASP A 53 6.49 -5.98 10.70
N SER A 54 5.79 -6.98 11.26
CA SER A 54 6.41 -8.14 11.93
C SER A 54 7.03 -9.13 10.92
N PRO A 55 7.90 -10.05 11.37
CA PRO A 55 8.38 -11.13 10.52
C PRO A 55 7.26 -12.01 9.96
N THR A 56 7.51 -12.64 8.80
CA THR A 56 6.51 -13.51 8.18
C THR A 56 6.36 -14.84 8.91
N VAL A 57 5.14 -15.38 8.88
CA VAL A 57 4.84 -16.81 9.09
C VAL A 57 4.63 -17.52 7.74
N PHE A 58 4.14 -16.79 6.73
CA PHE A 58 4.11 -17.20 5.33
C PHE A 58 4.81 -16.15 4.48
N GLY A 59 5.76 -16.59 3.66
CA GLY A 59 6.58 -15.76 2.80
C GLY A 59 6.95 -16.49 1.51
N ALA A 60 6.09 -17.41 1.03
CA ALA A 60 6.29 -18.12 -0.22
C ALA A 60 6.40 -17.19 -1.43
N VAL A 61 5.86 -15.97 -1.36
CA VAL A 61 6.09 -14.94 -2.39
C VAL A 61 7.56 -14.49 -2.44
N LEU A 62 8.31 -14.56 -1.34
CA LEU A 62 9.74 -14.24 -1.30
C LEU A 62 10.64 -15.46 -1.51
N ASP A 63 10.17 -16.65 -1.14
CA ASP A 63 10.89 -17.90 -1.38
C ASP A 63 9.89 -19.06 -1.46
N ALA A 64 9.61 -19.54 -2.67
CA ALA A 64 8.58 -20.56 -2.91
C ALA A 64 8.84 -21.89 -2.17
N ARG A 65 10.08 -22.16 -1.75
CA ARG A 65 10.47 -23.40 -1.07
C ARG A 65 10.56 -23.23 0.45
N ARG A 66 11.13 -22.12 0.92
CA ARG A 66 11.45 -21.89 2.34
C ARG A 66 10.48 -20.95 3.05
N GLY A 67 9.73 -20.16 2.30
CA GLY A 67 8.86 -19.12 2.83
C GLY A 67 7.59 -19.63 3.51
N GLY A 68 7.13 -20.84 3.21
CA GLY A 68 5.90 -21.39 3.79
C GLY A 68 4.63 -20.70 3.27
N ARG A 69 3.50 -21.39 3.35
CA ARG A 69 2.21 -20.94 2.82
C ARG A 69 1.04 -21.67 3.48
N PHE A 70 -0.17 -21.20 3.20
CA PHE A 70 -1.42 -21.93 3.46
C PHE A 70 -2.21 -22.14 2.17
N ALA A 71 -2.10 -23.35 1.60
CA ALA A 71 -2.81 -23.75 0.39
C ALA A 71 -4.18 -24.38 0.70
N LEU A 72 -5.18 -24.07 -0.14
CA LEU A 72 -6.51 -24.70 -0.16
C LEU A 72 -7.03 -24.63 -1.60
N GLU A 73 -7.17 -25.79 -2.25
CA GLU A 73 -7.49 -25.88 -3.67
C GLU A 73 -8.18 -27.21 -4.02
N PRO A 74 -8.88 -27.31 -5.15
CA PRO A 74 -9.34 -28.59 -5.68
C PRO A 74 -8.18 -29.52 -6.08
N GLU A 75 -8.37 -30.83 -5.95
CA GLU A 75 -7.41 -31.83 -6.46
C GLU A 75 -7.53 -32.06 -7.97
N LEU A 76 -8.64 -31.61 -8.57
CA LEU A 76 -8.91 -31.67 -10.00
C LEU A 76 -8.47 -30.38 -10.70
N PRO A 77 -8.20 -30.42 -12.02
CA PRO A 77 -8.09 -29.20 -12.81
C PRO A 77 -9.35 -28.34 -12.68
N TYR A 78 -9.16 -27.03 -12.53
CA TYR A 78 -10.25 -26.08 -12.32
C TYR A 78 -10.12 -24.84 -13.19
N GLN A 79 -11.21 -24.11 -13.35
CA GLN A 79 -11.21 -22.70 -13.68
C GLN A 79 -11.49 -21.90 -12.41
N VAL A 80 -10.92 -20.69 -12.30
CA VAL A 80 -11.09 -19.85 -11.12
C VAL A 80 -11.58 -18.45 -11.48
N SER A 81 -12.55 -17.98 -10.70
CA SER A 81 -12.96 -16.58 -10.65
C SER A 81 -12.96 -16.11 -9.20
N ARG A 82 -12.62 -14.84 -8.97
CA ARG A 82 -12.63 -14.25 -7.64
C ARG A 82 -13.23 -12.86 -7.66
N ARG A 83 -13.73 -12.43 -6.51
CA ARG A 83 -14.18 -11.07 -6.25
C ARG A 83 -14.08 -10.77 -4.77
N TYR A 84 -13.99 -9.50 -4.42
CA TYR A 84 -14.40 -9.09 -3.09
C TYR A 84 -15.93 -9.18 -2.98
N LEU A 85 -16.45 -9.61 -1.84
CA LEU A 85 -17.87 -9.41 -1.56
C LEU A 85 -18.16 -7.90 -1.62
N PRO A 86 -19.30 -7.47 -2.21
CA PRO A 86 -19.56 -6.05 -2.46
C PRO A 86 -19.34 -5.17 -1.24
N SER A 87 -18.54 -4.12 -1.40
CA SER A 87 -18.20 -3.17 -0.34
C SER A 87 -17.52 -3.81 0.88
N THR A 88 -16.62 -4.78 0.67
CA THR A 88 -15.84 -5.42 1.74
C THR A 88 -14.39 -5.73 1.37
N ASN A 89 -13.59 -6.12 2.38
CA ASN A 89 -12.30 -6.80 2.22
C ASN A 89 -12.40 -8.33 2.44
N VAL A 90 -13.57 -8.93 2.20
CA VAL A 90 -13.78 -10.38 2.25
C VAL A 90 -13.72 -10.92 0.82
N VAL A 91 -12.86 -11.91 0.55
CA VAL A 91 -12.68 -12.46 -0.80
C VAL A 91 -13.52 -13.71 -0.97
N GLU A 92 -14.20 -13.80 -2.10
CA GLU A 92 -14.90 -14.98 -2.57
C GLU A 92 -14.18 -15.54 -3.80
N THR A 93 -13.67 -16.76 -3.72
CA THR A 93 -13.03 -17.49 -4.81
C THR A 93 -13.92 -18.66 -5.22
N THR A 94 -14.30 -18.75 -6.49
CA THR A 94 -15.08 -19.86 -7.04
C THR A 94 -14.19 -20.72 -7.92
N PHE A 95 -14.09 -22.01 -7.58
CA PHE A 95 -13.41 -23.01 -8.39
C PHE A 95 -14.44 -23.89 -9.10
N ALA A 96 -14.35 -23.96 -10.43
CA ALA A 96 -15.17 -24.83 -11.26
C ALA A 96 -14.32 -25.97 -11.82
N THR A 97 -14.67 -27.21 -11.49
CA THR A 97 -14.01 -28.43 -11.97
C THR A 97 -14.93 -29.21 -12.91
N ALA A 98 -14.43 -30.30 -13.48
CA ALA A 98 -15.27 -31.22 -14.25
C ALA A 98 -16.35 -31.93 -13.40
N GLU A 99 -16.17 -32.03 -12.08
CA GLU A 99 -17.04 -32.81 -11.19
C GLU A 99 -17.97 -31.96 -10.32
N GLY A 100 -17.75 -30.64 -10.28
CA GLY A 100 -18.56 -29.73 -9.47
C GLY A 100 -17.96 -28.34 -9.32
N VAL A 101 -18.67 -27.50 -8.59
CA VAL A 101 -18.27 -26.11 -8.30
C VAL A 101 -18.24 -25.91 -6.79
N VAL A 102 -17.15 -25.31 -6.32
CA VAL A 102 -16.94 -24.96 -4.91
C VAL A 102 -16.64 -23.47 -4.78
N ARG A 103 -17.13 -22.85 -3.72
CA ARG A 103 -16.80 -21.48 -3.33
C ARG A 103 -16.01 -21.48 -2.04
N VAL A 104 -14.98 -20.66 -1.98
CA VAL A 104 -14.22 -20.36 -0.77
C VAL A 104 -14.41 -18.90 -0.42
N THR A 105 -14.76 -18.61 0.83
CA THR A 105 -14.84 -17.26 1.38
C THR A 105 -13.74 -17.07 2.41
N ASP A 106 -12.84 -16.13 2.15
CA ASP A 106 -11.62 -15.88 2.92
C ASP A 106 -11.69 -14.50 3.61
N ALA A 107 -11.34 -14.45 4.90
CA ALA A 107 -11.16 -13.20 5.62
C ALA A 107 -10.15 -13.34 6.76
N LEU A 108 -9.26 -12.35 6.90
CA LEU A 108 -8.73 -12.00 8.21
C LEU A 108 -9.88 -11.31 8.97
N THR A 109 -10.39 -11.94 10.02
CA THR A 109 -11.62 -11.48 10.66
C THR A 109 -11.35 -10.25 11.51
N LEU A 110 -12.22 -9.24 11.42
CA LEU A 110 -12.16 -8.09 12.30
C LEU A 110 -12.59 -8.49 13.72
N PRO A 111 -12.00 -7.87 14.76
CA PRO A 111 -12.48 -8.06 16.12
C PRO A 111 -13.97 -7.68 16.18
N GLY A 112 -14.75 -8.48 16.91
CA GLY A 112 -16.15 -8.15 17.19
C GLY A 112 -16.26 -6.94 18.14
N THR A 113 -17.43 -6.73 18.72
CA THR A 113 -17.63 -5.69 19.74
C THR A 113 -16.96 -6.00 21.09
N ALA A 114 -16.49 -7.23 21.28
CA ALA A 114 -15.80 -7.67 22.48
C ALA A 114 -14.28 -7.42 22.39
N LEU A 115 -13.68 -7.00 23.51
CA LEU A 115 -12.23 -6.83 23.65
C LEU A 115 -11.56 -8.18 23.86
N THR A 116 -11.33 -8.92 22.77
CA THR A 116 -10.67 -10.25 22.80
C THR A 116 -9.34 -10.21 22.04
N PRO A 117 -8.34 -11.02 22.42
CA PRO A 117 -7.08 -11.13 21.69
C PRO A 117 -7.19 -11.98 20.41
N THR A 118 -8.41 -12.32 19.98
CA THR A 118 -8.67 -13.21 18.85
C THR A 118 -8.19 -12.57 17.55
N ARG A 119 -7.30 -13.26 16.85
CA ARG A 119 -6.86 -12.93 15.50
C ARG A 119 -6.86 -14.20 14.68
N GLU A 120 -7.56 -14.17 13.56
CA GLU A 120 -7.69 -15.37 12.75
C GLU A 120 -7.91 -15.09 11.27
N LEU A 121 -7.38 -16.00 10.46
CA LEU A 121 -7.74 -16.16 9.05
C LEU A 121 -8.76 -17.29 8.98
N VAL A 122 -9.98 -16.97 8.53
CA VAL A 122 -11.07 -17.93 8.31
C VAL A 122 -11.23 -18.18 6.83
N ARG A 123 -11.39 -19.45 6.47
CA ARG A 123 -11.64 -19.94 5.11
C ARG A 123 -12.85 -20.86 5.14
N LYS A 124 -13.99 -20.38 4.66
CA LYS A 124 -15.25 -21.13 4.57
C LYS A 124 -15.39 -21.72 3.18
N VAL A 125 -15.65 -23.02 3.09
CA VAL A 125 -15.76 -23.78 1.84
C VAL A 125 -17.20 -24.27 1.66
N GLU A 126 -17.83 -23.94 0.54
CA GLU A 126 -19.22 -24.27 0.23
C GLU A 126 -19.33 -25.00 -1.11
N GLY A 127 -19.95 -26.19 -1.11
CA GLY A 127 -20.24 -26.93 -2.34
C GLY A 127 -21.46 -26.36 -3.04
N LEU A 128 -21.27 -25.80 -4.24
CA LEU A 128 -22.34 -25.19 -5.02
C LEU A 128 -23.02 -26.19 -5.97
N SER A 129 -22.26 -27.14 -6.51
CA SER A 129 -22.78 -28.23 -7.36
C SER A 129 -21.82 -29.41 -7.38
N GLY A 130 -22.35 -30.61 -7.66
CA GLY A 130 -21.54 -31.81 -7.81
C GLY A 130 -20.81 -32.23 -6.54
N ALA A 131 -19.65 -32.85 -6.70
CA ALA A 131 -18.74 -33.26 -5.63
C ALA A 131 -17.31 -32.90 -6.06
N VAL A 132 -16.60 -32.15 -5.22
CA VAL A 132 -15.25 -31.67 -5.53
C VAL A 132 -14.28 -32.19 -4.48
N PRO A 133 -13.26 -33.00 -4.84
CA PRO A 133 -12.19 -33.34 -3.93
C PRO A 133 -11.29 -32.11 -3.73
N MET A 134 -11.07 -31.76 -2.46
CA MET A 134 -10.33 -30.60 -2.00
C MET A 134 -9.16 -31.05 -1.14
N ARG A 135 -8.05 -30.32 -1.23
CA ARG A 135 -6.89 -30.50 -0.35
C ARG A 135 -6.46 -29.19 0.26
N TRP A 136 -5.84 -29.27 1.43
CA TRP A 136 -5.25 -28.12 2.10
C TRP A 136 -3.96 -28.48 2.82
N CYS A 137 -3.10 -27.47 2.98
CA CYS A 137 -1.75 -27.63 3.53
C CYS A 137 -1.29 -26.33 4.18
N VAL A 138 -0.91 -26.40 5.45
CA VAL A 138 -0.36 -25.28 6.24
C VAL A 138 1.11 -25.57 6.51
N GLN A 139 1.99 -24.70 6.01
CA GLN A 139 3.45 -24.79 6.16
C GLN A 139 3.97 -23.54 6.87
N PRO A 140 3.86 -23.45 8.21
CA PRO A 140 4.28 -22.27 8.95
C PRO A 140 5.81 -22.16 8.97
N ARG A 141 6.31 -20.94 8.72
CA ARG A 141 7.74 -20.61 8.65
C ARG A 141 8.00 -19.28 9.36
N PHE A 142 7.94 -19.32 10.68
CA PHE A 142 8.15 -18.16 11.55
C PHE A 142 9.52 -17.49 11.33
N GLY A 143 9.55 -16.17 11.46
CA GLY A 143 10.78 -15.39 11.38
C GLY A 143 11.43 -15.49 10.00
N TYR A 144 10.65 -15.41 8.92
CA TYR A 144 11.15 -15.62 7.55
C TYR A 144 11.75 -17.03 7.33
N GLY A 145 11.20 -18.03 8.03
CA GLY A 145 11.70 -19.41 7.99
C GLY A 145 13.01 -19.66 8.74
N THR A 146 13.44 -18.74 9.61
CA THR A 146 14.67 -18.91 10.42
C THR A 146 14.41 -19.43 11.83
N ALA A 147 13.18 -19.30 12.34
CA ALA A 147 12.85 -19.73 13.69
C ALA A 147 12.57 -21.24 13.79
N GLY A 148 12.92 -21.83 14.93
CA GLY A 148 12.73 -23.26 15.19
C GLY A 148 11.26 -23.63 15.39
N LEU A 149 10.66 -24.28 14.40
CA LEU A 149 9.28 -24.73 14.40
C LEU A 149 9.07 -25.98 15.28
N ARG A 150 8.01 -25.98 16.09
CA ARG A 150 7.48 -27.15 16.78
C ARG A 150 6.00 -27.30 16.51
N ILE A 151 5.57 -28.49 16.10
CA ILE A 151 4.16 -28.84 15.91
C ILE A 151 3.76 -29.85 16.99
N ASN A 152 2.72 -29.53 17.75
CA ASN A 152 2.13 -30.41 18.77
C ASN A 152 0.61 -30.34 18.68
N GLN A 153 -0.11 -31.28 19.31
CA GLN A 153 -1.55 -31.13 19.50
C GLN A 153 -1.89 -30.52 20.87
N ARG A 154 -2.88 -29.64 20.91
CA ARG A 154 -3.49 -29.09 22.12
C ARG A 154 -4.99 -29.25 22.04
N ALA A 155 -5.58 -30.02 22.96
CA ALA A 155 -7.01 -30.34 22.95
C ALA A 155 -7.50 -30.86 21.58
N GLY A 156 -6.71 -31.70 20.91
CA GLY A 156 -7.02 -32.24 19.58
C GLY A 156 -6.75 -31.31 18.40
N VAL A 157 -6.29 -30.08 18.65
CA VAL A 157 -5.98 -29.09 17.61
C VAL A 157 -4.47 -29.05 17.34
N PRO A 158 -4.01 -29.21 16.09
CA PRO A 158 -2.62 -28.97 15.73
C PRO A 158 -2.21 -27.52 15.98
N VAL A 159 -1.08 -27.34 16.68
CA VAL A 159 -0.50 -26.04 17.01
C VAL A 159 0.96 -26.03 16.59
N ALA A 160 1.28 -25.14 15.65
CA ALA A 160 2.63 -24.76 15.27
C ALA A 160 3.11 -23.62 16.15
N SER A 161 4.34 -23.68 16.67
CA SER A 161 4.89 -22.64 17.54
C SER A 161 6.38 -22.45 17.33
N ALA A 162 6.84 -21.22 17.57
CA ALA A 162 8.24 -20.84 17.61
C ALA A 162 8.42 -19.69 18.62
N GLY A 163 9.15 -19.92 19.71
CA GLY A 163 9.35 -18.91 20.75
C GLY A 163 8.03 -18.43 21.36
N THR A 164 7.71 -17.16 21.18
CA THR A 164 6.49 -16.50 21.68
C THR A 164 5.32 -16.53 20.69
N ASP A 165 5.53 -17.11 19.51
CA ASP A 165 4.55 -17.15 18.43
C ASP A 165 3.88 -18.53 18.36
N ALA A 166 2.58 -18.55 18.09
CA ALA A 166 1.84 -19.77 17.82
C ALA A 166 0.73 -19.58 16.78
N VAL A 167 0.49 -20.65 16.01
CA VAL A 167 -0.63 -20.78 15.07
C VAL A 167 -1.37 -22.09 15.34
N ALA A 168 -2.66 -22.00 15.68
CA ALA A 168 -3.55 -23.15 15.74
C ALA A 168 -4.21 -23.38 14.38
N VAL A 169 -4.29 -24.64 13.93
CA VAL A 169 -5.00 -25.03 12.70
C VAL A 169 -6.30 -25.73 13.08
N CYS A 170 -7.42 -25.00 12.99
CA CYS A 170 -8.74 -25.51 13.33
C CYS A 170 -9.47 -25.93 12.06
N THR A 171 -10.09 -27.12 12.07
CA THR A 171 -10.75 -27.72 10.90
C THR A 171 -12.11 -28.30 11.27
N TRP A 172 -13.13 -28.03 10.46
CA TRP A 172 -14.47 -28.60 10.62
C TRP A 172 -15.01 -29.08 9.28
N GLY A 173 -15.24 -30.39 9.14
CA GLY A 173 -15.66 -30.97 7.84
C GLY A 173 -14.59 -30.93 6.76
N ALA A 174 -13.34 -30.58 7.09
CA ALA A 174 -12.21 -30.44 6.16
C ALA A 174 -11.23 -31.62 6.23
N GLY A 175 -11.69 -32.80 6.65
CA GLY A 175 -10.85 -33.97 6.92
C GLY A 175 -10.07 -33.86 8.24
N GLU A 176 -9.53 -34.98 8.71
CA GLU A 176 -8.70 -35.02 9.91
C GLU A 176 -7.29 -34.48 9.60
N PRO A 177 -6.76 -33.54 10.40
CA PRO A 177 -5.46 -32.94 10.13
C PRO A 177 -4.32 -33.92 10.41
N VAL A 178 -3.46 -34.15 9.42
CA VAL A 178 -2.26 -34.98 9.52
C VAL A 178 -1.04 -34.08 9.66
N CYS A 179 -0.27 -34.29 10.74
CA CYS A 179 0.98 -33.57 10.98
C CYS A 179 2.16 -34.41 10.42
N SER A 180 2.92 -33.85 9.47
CA SER A 180 4.09 -34.51 8.90
C SER A 180 5.27 -33.53 8.85
N GLY A 181 6.29 -33.78 9.66
CA GLY A 181 7.46 -32.91 9.76
C GLY A 181 7.08 -31.47 10.14
N ALA A 182 7.15 -30.57 9.16
CA ALA A 182 6.94 -29.13 9.32
C ALA A 182 5.66 -28.63 8.61
N GLU A 183 4.70 -29.54 8.44
CA GLU A 183 3.47 -29.35 7.68
C GLU A 183 2.27 -29.96 8.42
N ILE A 184 1.11 -29.30 8.29
CA ILE A 184 -0.20 -29.78 8.74
C ILE A 184 -1.10 -29.78 7.51
N ALA A 185 -1.65 -30.94 7.14
CA ALA A 185 -2.40 -31.08 5.90
C ALA A 185 -3.64 -31.95 6.08
N GLY A 186 -4.56 -31.85 5.12
CA GLY A 186 -5.76 -32.68 5.05
C GLY A 186 -6.39 -32.64 3.67
N ALA A 187 -7.30 -33.59 3.45
CA ALA A 187 -8.08 -33.69 2.23
C ALA A 187 -9.51 -34.08 2.58
N PHE A 188 -10.45 -33.61 1.77
CA PHE A 188 -11.88 -33.83 1.99
C PHE A 188 -12.65 -33.66 0.67
N GLU A 189 -13.87 -34.19 0.61
CA GLU A 189 -14.77 -33.98 -0.51
C GLU A 189 -15.87 -33.02 -0.09
N VAL A 190 -16.08 -31.96 -0.87
CA VAL A 190 -17.20 -31.03 -0.68
C VAL A 190 -18.28 -31.33 -1.70
N ARG A 191 -19.47 -31.70 -1.20
CA ARG A 191 -20.67 -31.97 -2.01
C ARG A 191 -21.59 -30.75 -2.02
N MET A 192 -22.45 -30.67 -3.04
CA MET A 192 -23.52 -29.68 -3.10
C MET A 192 -24.28 -29.57 -1.77
N GLY A 193 -24.37 -28.36 -1.22
CA GLY A 193 -25.05 -28.08 0.05
C GLY A 193 -24.27 -28.42 1.31
N SER A 194 -23.07 -29.01 1.20
CA SER A 194 -22.17 -29.23 2.34
C SER A 194 -21.20 -28.06 2.53
N GLN A 195 -20.67 -27.95 3.74
CA GLN A 195 -19.73 -26.90 4.13
C GLN A 195 -18.59 -27.48 4.98
N ALA A 196 -17.38 -27.02 4.69
CA ALA A 196 -16.18 -27.22 5.50
C ALA A 196 -15.57 -25.87 5.87
N ASP A 197 -14.94 -25.78 7.05
CA ASP A 197 -14.32 -24.55 7.53
C ASP A 197 -12.89 -24.83 8.00
N LEU A 198 -11.97 -23.94 7.66
CA LEU A 198 -10.62 -23.89 8.19
C LEU A 198 -10.38 -22.52 8.86
N ALA A 199 -9.75 -22.52 10.03
CA ALA A 199 -9.33 -21.30 10.69
C ALA A 199 -7.90 -21.40 11.19
N LEU A 200 -7.10 -20.37 10.93
CA LEU A 200 -5.80 -20.18 11.56
C LEU A 200 -5.94 -19.14 12.65
N SER A 201 -5.77 -19.52 13.92
CA SER A 201 -5.75 -18.58 15.03
C SER A 201 -4.31 -18.29 15.45
N PHE A 202 -3.98 -17.02 15.60
CA PHE A 202 -2.62 -16.55 15.87
C PHE A 202 -2.47 -16.10 17.32
N ALA A 203 -1.26 -16.21 17.87
CA ALA A 203 -0.89 -15.62 19.14
C ALA A 203 0.56 -15.11 19.11
N HIS A 204 0.79 -13.95 19.71
CA HIS A 204 2.12 -13.39 19.98
C HIS A 204 2.17 -12.84 21.40
N GLN A 205 2.92 -13.49 22.28
CA GLN A 205 3.03 -13.11 23.71
C GLN A 205 1.68 -13.02 24.47
N GLU A 206 0.62 -13.59 23.90
CA GLU A 206 -0.74 -13.60 24.43
C GLU A 206 -1.31 -15.03 24.40
N PRO A 207 -2.41 -15.33 25.12
CA PRO A 207 -3.03 -16.65 25.06
C PRO A 207 -3.50 -17.02 23.66
N LEU A 208 -3.16 -18.22 23.20
CA LEU A 208 -3.70 -18.79 21.96
C LEU A 208 -5.17 -19.17 22.15
N VAL A 209 -6.05 -18.39 21.53
CA VAL A 209 -7.50 -18.64 21.52
C VAL A 209 -7.82 -19.66 20.42
N VAL A 210 -8.38 -20.80 20.81
CA VAL A 210 -8.92 -21.81 19.88
C VAL A 210 -10.43 -21.60 19.78
N PRO A 211 -10.93 -21.11 18.63
CA PRO A 211 -12.33 -20.76 18.48
C PRO A 211 -13.22 -21.98 18.23
N ALA A 212 -14.51 -21.85 18.55
CA ALA A 212 -15.52 -22.78 18.06
C ALA A 212 -15.94 -22.44 16.61
N ARG A 213 -16.38 -23.45 15.85
CA ARG A 213 -16.85 -23.29 14.46
C ARG A 213 -17.86 -22.16 14.29
N SER A 214 -18.84 -22.09 15.19
CA SER A 214 -19.90 -21.08 15.16
C SER A 214 -19.38 -19.67 15.40
N GLU A 215 -18.30 -19.52 16.18
CA GLU A 215 -17.69 -18.21 16.44
C GLU A 215 -16.93 -17.70 15.21
N CYS A 216 -16.20 -18.58 14.50
CA CYS A 216 -15.56 -18.24 13.23
C CYS A 216 -16.60 -17.80 12.19
N ALA A 217 -17.69 -18.55 12.06
CA ALA A 217 -18.78 -18.22 11.14
C ALA A 217 -19.42 -16.86 11.47
N ALA A 218 -19.71 -16.59 12.74
CA ALA A 218 -20.26 -15.32 13.18
C ALA A 218 -19.29 -14.16 12.95
N ARG A 219 -17.98 -14.34 13.21
CA ARG A 219 -16.96 -13.32 12.95
C ARG A 219 -16.76 -13.03 11.47
N LEU A 220 -16.84 -14.05 10.61
CA LEU A 220 -16.78 -13.86 9.15
C LEU A 220 -17.95 -12.99 8.66
N GLU A 221 -19.17 -13.29 9.10
CA GLU A 221 -20.37 -12.49 8.78
C GLU A 221 -20.23 -11.06 9.32
N GLN A 222 -19.86 -10.92 10.60
CA GLN A 222 -19.66 -9.63 11.24
C GLN A 222 -18.58 -8.80 10.55
N THR A 223 -17.50 -9.42 10.08
CA THR A 223 -16.45 -8.75 9.29
C THR A 223 -17.03 -8.11 8.03
N GLY A 224 -17.87 -8.84 7.29
CA GLY A 224 -18.57 -8.29 6.13
C GLY A 224 -19.55 -7.15 6.48
N HIS A 225 -20.20 -7.20 7.64
CA HIS A 225 -21.03 -6.10 8.14
C HIS A 225 -20.20 -4.86 8.51
N GLN A 226 -19.08 -5.04 9.19
CA GLN A 226 -18.20 -3.95 9.60
C GLN A 226 -17.63 -3.19 8.40
N TRP A 227 -17.18 -3.90 7.36
CA TRP A 227 -16.71 -3.24 6.14
C TRP A 227 -17.79 -2.42 5.43
N ARG A 228 -18.98 -3.00 5.28
CA ARG A 228 -20.14 -2.29 4.69
C ARG A 228 -20.57 -1.10 5.53
N ALA A 229 -20.51 -1.22 6.85
CA ALA A 229 -20.80 -0.11 7.76
C ALA A 229 -19.76 1.00 7.63
N TRP A 230 -18.48 0.66 7.52
CA TRP A 230 -17.41 1.63 7.31
C TRP A 230 -17.54 2.37 5.98
N LEU A 231 -18.00 1.72 4.91
CA LEU A 231 -18.23 2.37 3.61
C LEU A 231 -19.57 3.12 3.50
N ARG A 232 -20.38 3.16 4.56
CA ARG A 232 -21.68 3.83 4.51
C ARG A 232 -21.49 5.35 4.40
N ASP A 233 -22.39 5.99 3.66
CA ASP A 233 -22.49 7.46 3.57
C ASP A 233 -21.20 8.16 3.09
N ARG A 234 -20.42 7.47 2.24
CA ARG A 234 -19.21 8.04 1.63
C ARG A 234 -19.55 9.01 0.49
N PRO A 235 -18.79 10.09 0.31
CA PRO A 235 -18.96 10.98 -0.83
C PRO A 235 -18.83 10.24 -2.17
N GLY A 236 -19.55 10.73 -3.17
CA GLY A 236 -19.48 10.20 -4.52
C GLY A 236 -18.22 10.69 -5.27
N ALA A 237 -17.57 9.80 -6.02
CA ALA A 237 -16.42 10.09 -6.88
C ALA A 237 -16.78 9.98 -8.38
N GLY A 238 -18.01 10.37 -8.72
CA GLY A 238 -18.51 10.37 -10.09
C GLY A 238 -18.42 9.00 -10.76
N ARG A 239 -17.95 8.99 -12.01
CA ARG A 239 -17.90 7.78 -12.85
C ARG A 239 -16.91 6.71 -12.37
N TRP A 240 -15.96 7.05 -11.51
CA TRP A 240 -14.96 6.11 -10.97
C TRP A 240 -15.27 5.63 -9.55
N GLN A 241 -16.54 5.73 -9.11
CA GLN A 241 -16.96 5.36 -7.77
C GLN A 241 -16.48 3.96 -7.34
N GLU A 242 -16.55 2.99 -8.25
CA GLU A 242 -16.14 1.60 -7.96
C GLU A 242 -14.63 1.52 -7.67
N ALA A 243 -13.80 2.11 -8.53
CA ALA A 243 -12.34 2.14 -8.36
C ALA A 243 -11.91 2.90 -7.10
N VAL A 244 -12.59 4.02 -6.79
CA VAL A 244 -12.36 4.80 -5.56
C VAL A 244 -12.77 4.00 -4.32
N THR A 245 -13.93 3.34 -4.34
CA THR A 245 -14.39 2.51 -3.22
C THR A 245 -13.43 1.35 -2.97
N ARG A 246 -12.94 0.71 -4.03
CA ARG A 246 -11.99 -0.39 -3.95
C ARG A 246 -10.64 0.07 -3.41
N SER A 247 -10.16 1.23 -3.86
CA SER A 247 -8.92 1.85 -3.38
C SER A 247 -9.03 2.31 -1.93
N ALA A 248 -10.16 2.88 -1.52
CA ALA A 248 -10.41 3.27 -0.12
C ALA A 248 -10.34 2.06 0.82
N LEU A 249 -10.96 0.94 0.43
CA LEU A 249 -10.87 -0.30 1.19
C LEU A 249 -9.46 -0.92 1.18
N ALA A 250 -8.70 -0.78 0.08
CA ALA A 250 -7.30 -1.22 0.03
C ALA A 250 -6.41 -0.40 0.98
N LEU A 251 -6.56 0.93 1.00
CA LEU A 251 -5.90 1.80 1.97
C LEU A 251 -6.30 1.46 3.40
N LYS A 252 -7.56 1.11 3.63
CA LYS A 252 -8.04 0.71 4.95
C LYS A 252 -7.37 -0.59 5.45
N LEU A 253 -6.87 -1.45 4.57
CA LEU A 253 -6.01 -2.60 4.95
C LEU A 253 -4.62 -2.16 5.43
N LEU A 254 -4.13 -1.02 4.94
CA LEU A 254 -2.81 -0.47 5.28
C LEU A 254 -2.84 0.44 6.53
N VAL A 255 -4.04 0.79 7.02
CA VAL A 255 -4.21 1.47 8.31
C VAL A 255 -3.90 0.49 9.43
N PHE A 256 -2.83 0.78 10.18
CA PHE A 256 -2.47 0.05 11.38
C PHE A 256 -3.32 0.54 12.56
N ALA A 257 -4.42 -0.15 12.82
CA ALA A 257 -5.43 0.19 13.82
C ALA A 257 -4.87 0.48 15.23
N PRO A 258 -3.81 -0.17 15.73
CA PRO A 258 -3.26 0.12 17.05
C PRO A 258 -2.71 1.53 17.24
N SER A 259 -2.24 2.18 16.16
CA SER A 259 -1.63 3.52 16.26
C SER A 259 -2.26 4.57 15.35
N GLY A 260 -2.94 4.17 14.27
CA GLY A 260 -3.43 5.06 13.22
C GLY A 260 -2.42 5.33 12.10
N ALA A 261 -1.23 4.74 12.16
CA ALA A 261 -0.26 4.80 11.06
C ALA A 261 -0.82 4.20 9.77
N VAL A 262 -0.30 4.65 8.63
CA VAL A 262 -0.62 4.07 7.31
C VAL A 262 0.66 3.56 6.69
N ALA A 263 0.73 2.25 6.43
CA ALA A 263 1.88 1.64 5.78
C ALA A 263 1.91 1.99 4.28
N ALA A 264 3.10 2.14 3.69
CA ALA A 264 3.24 2.42 2.27
C ALA A 264 2.87 1.20 1.39
N ALA A 265 3.12 -0.02 1.86
CA ALA A 265 2.55 -1.24 1.30
C ALA A 265 2.45 -2.36 2.34
N ALA A 266 1.72 -3.42 2.02
CA ALA A 266 1.59 -4.58 2.90
C ALA A 266 2.79 -5.55 2.87
N THR A 267 3.59 -5.47 1.81
CA THR A 267 4.68 -6.43 1.51
C THR A 267 6.05 -5.79 1.61
N SER A 268 7.07 -6.64 1.60
CA SER A 268 8.47 -6.26 1.48
C SER A 268 9.10 -6.99 0.29
N SER A 269 10.15 -6.40 -0.29
CA SER A 269 11.11 -7.03 -1.20
C SER A 269 10.51 -7.66 -2.44
N LEU A 270 9.35 -7.18 -2.88
CA LEU A 270 8.87 -7.49 -4.21
C LEU A 270 9.61 -6.59 -5.23
N PRO A 271 9.97 -7.14 -6.39
CA PRO A 271 10.93 -6.50 -7.29
C PRO A 271 10.35 -5.42 -8.20
N GLU A 272 11.03 -4.28 -8.29
CA GLU A 272 10.85 -3.28 -9.36
C GLU A 272 11.30 -3.83 -10.73
N GLU A 273 12.19 -4.83 -10.73
CA GLU A 273 12.62 -5.58 -11.92
C GLU A 273 12.83 -7.05 -11.57
N ILE A 274 12.20 -7.97 -12.31
CA ILE A 274 12.34 -9.41 -12.07
C ILE A 274 13.78 -9.87 -12.31
N GLY A 275 14.38 -10.54 -11.33
CA GLY A 275 15.81 -10.87 -11.30
C GLY A 275 16.72 -9.71 -10.84
N GLY A 276 16.18 -8.50 -10.69
CA GLY A 276 16.93 -7.29 -10.32
C GLY A 276 17.15 -7.09 -8.81
N GLY A 277 17.95 -6.07 -8.50
CA GLY A 277 18.40 -5.74 -7.14
C GLY A 277 17.54 -4.72 -6.39
N ARG A 278 16.51 -4.16 -7.04
CA ARG A 278 15.63 -3.10 -6.52
C ARG A 278 14.43 -3.70 -5.78
N ASN A 279 14.71 -4.19 -4.56
CA ASN A 279 13.74 -4.90 -3.72
C ASN A 279 13.79 -4.31 -2.30
N TRP A 280 12.74 -3.58 -1.90
CA TRP A 280 12.73 -2.79 -0.66
C TRP A 280 11.60 -3.19 0.28
N ASP A 281 11.79 -2.98 1.59
CA ASP A 281 10.73 -3.17 2.58
C ASP A 281 9.86 -1.92 2.69
N TYR A 282 8.58 -2.03 2.32
CA TYR A 282 7.61 -0.93 2.29
C TYR A 282 6.62 -0.92 3.48
N ARG A 283 6.88 -1.74 4.51
CA ARG A 283 5.97 -1.93 5.65
C ARG A 283 6.13 -0.87 6.75
N PHE A 284 6.55 0.33 6.35
CA PHE A 284 6.72 1.50 7.19
C PHE A 284 5.74 2.58 6.75
N SER A 285 5.60 3.62 7.57
CA SER A 285 4.83 4.80 7.19
C SER A 285 5.79 5.92 6.78
N TRP A 286 5.67 6.36 5.53
CA TRP A 286 6.50 7.41 4.96
C TRP A 286 5.88 8.78 5.15
N LEU A 287 6.74 9.77 5.44
CA LEU A 287 6.30 11.17 5.51
C LEU A 287 5.88 11.69 4.14
N ARG A 288 6.48 11.21 3.04
CA ARG A 288 6.11 11.62 1.69
C ARG A 288 4.63 11.34 1.35
N ASP A 289 4.07 10.30 1.96
CA ASP A 289 2.70 9.88 1.70
C ASP A 289 1.69 10.67 2.55
N SER A 290 2.16 11.51 3.48
CA SER A 290 1.32 12.03 4.56
C SER A 290 0.25 13.01 4.10
N ALA A 291 0.58 13.95 3.21
CA ALA A 291 -0.42 14.88 2.72
C ALA A 291 -1.47 14.16 1.88
N PHE A 292 -1.06 13.25 1.00
CA PHE A 292 -1.98 12.42 0.22
C PHE A 292 -2.90 11.59 1.10
N THR A 293 -2.35 10.95 2.14
CA THR A 293 -3.12 10.13 3.09
C THR A 293 -4.21 10.95 3.77
N LEU A 294 -3.84 12.12 4.31
CA LEU A 294 -4.79 12.96 5.02
C LEU A 294 -5.84 13.56 4.09
N ASP A 295 -5.42 14.05 2.91
CA ASP A 295 -6.30 14.63 1.89
C ASP A 295 -7.32 13.59 1.40
N ALA A 296 -6.88 12.36 1.09
CA ALA A 296 -7.75 11.28 0.66
C ALA A 296 -8.77 10.89 1.75
N PHE A 297 -8.35 10.78 3.02
CA PHE A 297 -9.28 10.48 4.10
C PHE A 297 -10.29 11.61 4.32
N LEU A 298 -9.89 12.87 4.24
CA LEU A 298 -10.81 14.00 4.32
C LEU A 298 -11.81 14.00 3.14
N ALA A 299 -11.34 13.78 1.92
CA ALA A 299 -12.16 13.70 0.70
C ALA A 299 -13.16 12.52 0.75
N LEU A 300 -12.77 11.40 1.36
CA LEU A 300 -13.63 10.22 1.57
C LEU A 300 -14.56 10.34 2.78
N GLY A 301 -14.53 11.46 3.52
CA GLY A 301 -15.32 11.63 4.73
C GLY A 301 -14.90 10.68 5.86
N CYS A 302 -13.61 10.37 5.99
CA CYS A 302 -12.98 9.55 7.04
C CYS A 302 -12.30 10.44 8.10
N PRO A 303 -13.01 11.27 8.88
CA PRO A 303 -12.38 12.19 9.82
C PRO A 303 -11.64 11.47 10.96
N ASP A 304 -12.12 10.29 11.38
CA ASP A 304 -11.49 9.51 12.46
C ASP A 304 -10.12 8.97 12.01
N GLU A 305 -10.02 8.41 10.81
CA GLU A 305 -8.74 7.98 10.23
C GLU A 305 -7.80 9.15 9.96
N ALA A 306 -8.33 10.25 9.43
CA ALA A 306 -7.56 11.48 9.23
C ALA A 306 -6.96 12.00 10.55
N GLN A 307 -7.78 12.04 11.61
CA GLN A 307 -7.33 12.44 12.93
C GLN A 307 -6.32 11.45 13.50
N ALA A 308 -6.60 10.14 13.48
CA ALA A 308 -5.69 9.13 14.01
C ALA A 308 -4.32 9.19 13.32
N TYR A 309 -4.30 9.32 11.99
CA TYR A 309 -3.06 9.44 11.23
C TYR A 309 -2.28 10.71 11.57
N PHE A 310 -2.94 11.87 11.65
CA PHE A 310 -2.27 13.12 12.04
C PHE A 310 -1.66 13.03 13.45
N TRP A 311 -2.38 12.43 14.39
CA TRP A 311 -1.89 12.25 15.76
C TRP A 311 -0.71 11.29 15.83
N TRP A 312 -0.77 10.19 15.09
CA TRP A 312 0.37 9.30 14.92
C TRP A 312 1.57 10.03 14.32
N LEU A 313 1.39 10.81 13.25
CA LEU A 313 2.46 11.55 12.58
C LEU A 313 3.14 12.53 13.56
N MET A 314 2.36 13.27 14.34
CA MET A 314 2.89 14.18 15.35
C MET A 314 3.55 13.44 16.52
N HIS A 315 3.11 12.23 16.85
CA HIS A 315 3.75 11.37 17.83
C HIS A 315 5.08 10.80 17.32
N ALA A 316 5.12 10.25 16.11
CA ALA A 316 6.31 9.61 15.54
C ALA A 316 7.44 10.64 15.36
N THR A 317 7.10 11.83 14.86
CA THR A 317 8.08 12.91 14.60
C THR A 317 8.57 13.61 15.87
N GLN A 318 7.91 13.45 17.02
CA GLN A 318 8.27 14.18 18.25
C GLN A 318 9.70 13.88 18.75
N PHE A 319 10.24 12.70 18.43
CA PHE A 319 11.56 12.25 18.90
C PHE A 319 12.70 12.60 17.93
N THR A 320 12.37 13.04 16.73
CA THR A 320 13.33 13.34 15.66
C THR A 320 13.32 14.81 15.28
N GLU A 321 12.21 15.52 15.52
CA GLU A 321 12.12 16.93 15.23
C GLU A 321 13.24 17.77 15.91
N PRO A 322 13.74 18.82 15.23
CA PRO A 322 13.35 19.26 13.89
C PRO A 322 14.03 18.49 12.75
N ARG A 323 14.81 17.44 13.01
CA ARG A 323 15.48 16.61 12.00
C ARG A 323 14.67 15.36 11.69
N LEU A 324 13.67 15.52 10.82
CA LEU A 324 12.75 14.43 10.46
C LEU A 324 13.51 13.30 9.75
N ARG A 325 12.97 12.07 9.89
CA ARG A 325 13.36 10.92 9.07
C ARG A 325 12.37 10.72 7.93
N PRO A 326 12.79 10.15 6.78
CA PRO A 326 11.91 9.79 5.67
C PRO A 326 10.71 8.92 6.05
N LEU A 327 10.94 7.97 6.95
CA LEU A 327 9.99 6.95 7.35
C LEU A 327 10.09 6.62 8.83
N TYR A 328 8.99 6.08 9.36
CA TYR A 328 8.87 5.59 10.73
C TYR A 328 8.17 4.23 10.75
N ARG A 329 8.46 3.44 11.78
CA ARG A 329 7.71 2.22 12.09
C ARG A 329 6.25 2.56 12.38
N LEU A 330 5.37 1.59 12.24
CA LEU A 330 3.93 1.78 12.49
C LEU A 330 3.63 2.12 13.96
N ASP A 331 4.51 1.70 14.89
CA ASP A 331 4.49 2.08 16.30
C ASP A 331 5.04 3.50 16.58
N GLY A 332 5.53 4.22 15.55
CA GLY A 332 6.17 5.53 15.66
C GLY A 332 7.67 5.50 15.93
N GLY A 333 8.25 4.31 16.10
CA GLY A 333 9.68 4.12 16.30
C GLY A 333 10.54 4.45 15.07
N VAL A 334 11.80 4.83 15.30
CA VAL A 334 12.74 5.28 14.25
C VAL A 334 13.71 4.21 13.79
N ARG A 335 13.73 3.05 14.45
CA ARG A 335 14.74 2.01 14.21
C ARG A 335 14.28 1.08 13.09
N ALA A 336 14.78 1.29 11.88
CA ALA A 336 14.48 0.45 10.71
C ALA A 336 15.76 -0.02 9.98
N PRO A 337 16.72 -0.65 10.68
CA PRO A 337 17.99 -1.05 10.08
C PRO A 337 17.74 -2.02 8.92
N GLU A 338 18.36 -1.75 7.78
CA GLU A 338 18.27 -2.60 6.61
C GLU A 338 19.14 -3.85 6.80
N HIS A 339 18.53 -5.02 6.58
CA HIS A 339 19.19 -6.31 6.64
C HIS A 339 18.81 -7.16 5.43
N VAL A 340 19.78 -7.88 4.88
CA VAL A 340 19.54 -8.85 3.81
C VAL A 340 19.19 -10.20 4.41
N LEU A 341 18.06 -10.75 3.99
CA LEU A 341 17.67 -12.11 4.30
C LEU A 341 18.26 -13.08 3.28
N ALA A 342 18.73 -14.23 3.76
CA ALA A 342 19.16 -15.32 2.88
C ALA A 342 17.93 -16.06 2.33
N LEU A 343 17.12 -15.41 1.51
CA LEU A 343 15.97 -15.96 0.78
C LEU A 343 16.22 -15.80 -0.74
N ALA A 344 15.57 -16.65 -1.55
CA ALA A 344 15.77 -16.64 -3.00
C ALA A 344 15.29 -15.35 -3.69
N GLY A 345 14.30 -14.67 -3.11
CA GLY A 345 13.61 -13.57 -3.77
C GLY A 345 12.53 -14.04 -4.72
N TYR A 346 11.57 -13.18 -5.02
CA TYR A 346 10.52 -13.47 -5.99
C TYR A 346 11.16 -13.73 -7.36
N ARG A 347 11.01 -14.95 -7.91
CA ARG A 347 11.59 -15.36 -9.21
C ARG A 347 13.09 -15.00 -9.35
N GLY A 348 13.85 -15.14 -8.26
CA GLY A 348 15.28 -14.87 -8.24
C GLY A 348 15.68 -13.40 -8.06
N SER A 349 14.73 -12.49 -7.80
CA SER A 349 15.03 -11.09 -7.48
C SER A 349 15.68 -10.94 -6.10
N ALA A 350 16.99 -10.75 -6.08
CA ALA A 350 17.80 -10.66 -4.87
C ALA A 350 18.63 -9.36 -4.86
N PRO A 351 18.96 -8.80 -3.67
CA PRO A 351 18.71 -9.36 -2.34
C PRO A 351 17.28 -9.10 -1.84
N VAL A 352 16.82 -9.94 -0.91
CA VAL A 352 15.60 -9.69 -0.11
C VAL A 352 15.99 -8.85 1.11
N ARG A 353 15.41 -7.65 1.24
CA ARG A 353 15.70 -6.69 2.31
C ARG A 353 14.55 -6.60 3.32
N VAL A 354 14.90 -6.49 4.59
CA VAL A 354 13.96 -6.08 5.64
C VAL A 354 14.52 -4.87 6.36
N GLY A 355 13.64 -3.96 6.77
CA GLY A 355 14.09 -2.60 7.10
C GLY A 355 14.43 -1.80 5.84
N ASN A 356 14.80 -0.53 6.03
CA ASN A 356 15.01 0.37 4.90
C ASN A 356 16.05 1.43 5.23
N ALA A 357 17.16 1.44 4.48
CA ALA A 357 18.27 2.35 4.72
C ALA A 357 17.94 3.82 4.43
N ALA A 358 16.84 4.12 3.74
CA ALA A 358 16.36 5.48 3.54
C ALA A 358 16.11 6.21 4.87
N VAL A 359 15.86 5.50 5.97
CA VAL A 359 15.65 6.10 7.30
C VAL A 359 16.79 7.04 7.74
N GLU A 360 18.01 6.83 7.25
CA GLU A 360 19.18 7.68 7.57
C GLU A 360 19.43 8.81 6.54
N GLN A 361 18.70 8.85 5.43
CA GLN A 361 18.86 9.88 4.40
C GLN A 361 18.27 11.22 4.86
N LEU A 362 18.91 12.31 4.42
CA LEU A 362 18.29 13.63 4.45
C LEU A 362 17.34 13.75 3.26
N GLN A 363 16.07 14.03 3.55
CA GLN A 363 15.04 14.33 2.56
C GLN A 363 14.33 15.62 2.94
N LEU A 364 14.55 16.66 2.13
CA LEU A 364 14.04 17.99 2.44
C LEU A 364 12.55 18.15 2.09
N ASP A 365 12.00 17.27 1.26
CA ASP A 365 10.58 17.26 0.90
C ASP A 365 9.66 16.88 2.06
N THR A 366 10.12 16.01 2.97
CA THR A 366 9.38 15.57 4.17
C THR A 366 8.87 16.72 5.04
N TYR A 367 9.58 17.86 5.04
CA TYR A 367 9.19 19.07 5.76
C TYR A 367 7.95 19.74 5.17
N GLY A 368 7.89 19.80 3.83
CA GLY A 368 6.71 20.30 3.12
C GLY A 368 5.51 19.41 3.35
N GLU A 369 5.72 18.09 3.34
CA GLU A 369 4.67 17.10 3.57
C GLU A 369 4.07 17.20 4.97
N LEU A 370 4.92 17.31 6.01
CA LEU A 370 4.45 17.50 7.39
C LEU A 370 3.63 18.79 7.55
N LEU A 371 4.13 19.91 7.02
CA LEU A 371 3.46 21.22 7.16
C LEU A 371 2.19 21.32 6.30
N GLN A 372 2.18 20.68 5.12
CA GLN A 372 0.98 20.52 4.30
C GLN A 372 -0.08 19.67 5.02
N THR A 373 0.34 18.57 5.63
CA THR A 373 -0.54 17.70 6.42
C THR A 373 -1.14 18.46 7.61
N ALA A 374 -0.31 19.23 8.33
CA ALA A 374 -0.78 20.09 9.41
C ALA A 374 -1.76 21.18 8.95
N TRP A 375 -1.53 21.76 7.77
CA TRP A 375 -2.45 22.73 7.17
C TRP A 375 -3.81 22.12 6.85
N LEU A 376 -3.83 20.93 6.22
CA LEU A 376 -5.06 20.19 5.92
C LEU A 376 -5.82 19.85 7.20
N TYR A 377 -5.13 19.29 8.20
CA TYR A 377 -5.72 18.96 9.49
C TYR A 377 -6.31 20.18 10.18
N ALA A 378 -5.53 21.27 10.30
CA ALA A 378 -5.97 22.49 10.94
C ALA A 378 -7.16 23.15 10.22
N THR A 379 -7.24 23.02 8.90
CA THR A 379 -8.35 23.52 8.10
C THR A 379 -9.62 22.72 8.35
N ALA A 380 -9.53 21.39 8.41
CA ALA A 380 -10.67 20.52 8.69
C ALA A 380 -11.14 20.61 10.15
N ALA A 381 -10.20 20.57 11.11
CA ALA A 381 -10.50 20.56 12.55
C ALA A 381 -10.74 21.96 13.14
N GLY A 382 -10.36 23.03 12.43
CA GLY A 382 -10.46 24.42 12.89
C GLY A 382 -9.54 24.77 14.07
N ARG A 383 -8.60 23.88 14.44
CA ARG A 383 -7.73 24.05 15.61
C ARG A 383 -6.41 23.29 15.45
N LEU A 384 -5.44 23.69 16.27
CA LEU A 384 -4.16 23.01 16.43
C LEU A 384 -3.76 23.07 17.90
N ASP A 385 -3.24 21.98 18.46
CA ASP A 385 -2.74 21.97 19.84
C ASP A 385 -1.51 22.89 19.99
N ALA A 386 -1.36 23.54 21.14
CA ALA A 386 -0.29 24.51 21.37
C ALA A 386 1.11 23.88 21.33
N ASP A 387 1.26 22.62 21.74
CA ASP A 387 2.53 21.90 21.68
C ASP A 387 2.86 21.54 20.23
N ILE A 388 1.88 21.00 19.49
CA ILE A 388 1.98 20.74 18.04
C ILE A 388 2.32 22.03 17.28
N ALA A 389 1.69 23.15 17.61
CA ALA A 389 1.99 24.44 17.01
C ALA A 389 3.45 24.88 17.25
N ARG A 390 3.95 24.78 18.49
CA ARG A 390 5.35 25.10 18.79
C ARG A 390 6.33 24.19 18.05
N ARG A 391 5.99 22.90 17.89
CA ARG A 391 6.75 21.92 17.12
C ARG A 391 6.86 22.32 15.65
N LEU A 392 5.72 22.54 15.00
CA LEU A 392 5.66 22.92 13.58
C LEU A 392 6.38 24.25 13.30
N ALA A 393 6.33 25.22 14.22
CA ALA A 393 7.11 26.45 14.12
C ALA A 393 8.63 26.18 14.16
N ARG A 394 9.11 25.28 15.03
CA ARG A 394 10.53 24.87 15.05
C ARG A 394 10.94 24.14 13.77
N VAL A 395 10.04 23.35 13.20
CA VAL A 395 10.27 22.70 11.92
C VAL A 395 10.41 23.73 10.80
N ALA A 396 9.54 24.74 10.73
CA ALA A 396 9.67 25.85 9.78
C ALA A 396 11.00 26.63 9.96
N ASP A 397 11.39 26.91 11.21
CA ASP A 397 12.69 27.52 11.52
C ASP A 397 13.87 26.66 11.03
N PHE A 398 13.75 25.33 11.13
CA PHE A 398 14.76 24.41 10.62
C PHE A 398 14.84 24.40 9.10
N VAL A 399 13.71 24.49 8.38
CA VAL A 399 13.69 24.63 6.91
C VAL A 399 14.45 25.87 6.49
N CYS A 400 14.24 27.01 7.17
CA CYS A 400 15.00 28.24 6.91
C CYS A 400 16.52 28.03 6.99
N ALA A 401 16.99 27.21 7.94
CA ALA A 401 18.41 26.93 8.14
C ALA A 401 18.98 25.85 7.21
N SER A 402 18.15 24.98 6.65
CA SER A 402 18.60 23.74 6.00
C SER A 402 18.31 23.64 4.50
N TRP A 403 17.36 24.43 3.96
CA TRP A 403 16.90 24.26 2.57
C TRP A 403 18.01 24.34 1.52
N ARG A 404 19.11 25.05 1.81
CA ARG A 404 20.29 25.18 0.92
C ARG A 404 21.15 23.92 0.85
N GLN A 405 20.86 22.88 1.61
CA GLN A 405 21.57 21.60 1.53
C GLN A 405 21.11 20.81 0.31
N ALA A 406 21.99 19.95 -0.21
CA ALA A 406 21.61 18.91 -1.14
C ALA A 406 21.04 17.71 -0.35
N ASP A 407 20.13 16.95 -0.95
CA ASP A 407 19.39 15.87 -0.29
C ASP A 407 19.21 14.67 -1.23
N ALA A 408 18.56 13.62 -0.75
CA ALA A 408 18.33 12.39 -1.51
C ALA A 408 17.06 12.42 -2.40
N GLY A 409 16.24 13.47 -2.29
CA GLY A 409 14.98 13.60 -3.02
C GLY A 409 13.94 12.56 -2.61
N ILE A 410 12.71 12.71 -3.09
CA ILE A 410 11.57 11.83 -2.76
C ILE A 410 11.80 10.35 -3.13
N TRP A 411 12.61 10.11 -4.17
CA TRP A 411 12.92 8.79 -4.71
C TRP A 411 14.07 8.07 -4.00
N GLU A 412 14.64 8.66 -2.93
CA GLU A 412 15.64 7.99 -2.08
C GLU A 412 16.88 7.52 -2.84
N VAL A 413 17.28 8.29 -3.87
CA VAL A 413 18.31 7.87 -4.82
C VAL A 413 19.60 7.49 -4.08
N ARG A 414 20.33 6.52 -4.62
CA ARG A 414 21.60 6.05 -4.03
C ARG A 414 22.82 6.79 -4.58
N SER A 415 22.61 7.67 -5.57
CA SER A 415 23.62 8.63 -6.05
C SER A 415 24.01 9.67 -5.00
N ALA A 416 24.98 10.52 -5.33
CA ALA A 416 25.31 11.68 -4.49
C ALA A 416 24.09 12.61 -4.30
N PRO A 417 23.92 13.24 -3.13
CA PRO A 417 22.85 14.19 -2.89
C PRO A 417 22.87 15.35 -3.89
N GLN A 418 21.69 15.82 -4.29
CA GLN A 418 21.53 16.94 -5.24
C GLN A 418 20.55 17.98 -4.71
N HIS A 419 20.47 19.13 -5.39
CA HIS A 419 19.40 20.10 -5.16
C HIS A 419 18.18 19.74 -6.01
N PHE A 420 17.44 18.71 -5.59
CA PHE A 420 16.24 18.28 -6.30
C PHE A 420 15.17 19.36 -6.31
N THR A 421 14.57 19.59 -7.47
CA THR A 421 13.59 20.66 -7.68
C THR A 421 12.36 20.47 -6.80
N GLN A 422 11.85 19.23 -6.75
CA GLN A 422 10.72 18.88 -5.89
C GLN A 422 11.03 19.14 -4.41
N SER A 423 12.20 18.74 -3.91
CA SER A 423 12.62 19.03 -2.53
C SER A 423 12.62 20.52 -2.21
N LYS A 424 13.04 21.38 -3.14
CA LYS A 424 13.02 22.84 -2.95
C LYS A 424 11.59 23.39 -2.97
N MET A 425 10.75 22.92 -3.89
CA MET A 425 9.33 23.29 -3.91
C MET A 425 8.63 22.92 -2.60
N MET A 426 8.92 21.76 -2.04
CA MET A 426 8.36 21.32 -0.77
C MET A 426 8.91 22.13 0.42
N CYS A 427 10.17 22.58 0.39
CA CYS A 427 10.67 23.55 1.37
C CYS A 427 9.90 24.89 1.31
N TRP A 428 9.63 25.39 0.10
CA TRP A 428 8.81 26.60 -0.08
C TRP A 428 7.40 26.38 0.47
N ILE A 429 6.77 25.23 0.17
CA ILE A 429 5.44 24.87 0.67
C ILE A 429 5.45 24.80 2.20
N ALA A 430 6.49 24.23 2.82
CA ALA A 430 6.60 24.20 4.28
C ALA A 430 6.48 25.60 4.90
N LEU A 431 7.19 26.58 4.32
CA LEU A 431 7.16 27.98 4.78
C LEU A 431 5.84 28.68 4.45
N ASP A 432 5.25 28.42 3.27
CA ASP A 432 3.91 28.92 2.92
C ASP A 432 2.88 28.48 3.97
N ARG A 433 2.84 27.18 4.28
CA ARG A 433 1.88 26.64 5.24
C ARG A 433 2.13 27.15 6.65
N ALA A 434 3.39 27.31 7.06
CA ALA A 434 3.71 27.92 8.34
C ALA A 434 3.20 29.38 8.43
N LEU A 435 3.38 30.17 7.37
CA LEU A 435 2.87 31.54 7.30
C LEU A 435 1.34 31.59 7.35
N ARG A 436 0.64 30.78 6.55
CA ARG A 436 -0.83 30.73 6.55
C ARG A 436 -1.41 30.28 7.90
N LEU A 437 -0.77 29.32 8.56
CA LEU A 437 -1.16 28.93 9.92
C LEU A 437 -0.91 30.06 10.93
N ALA A 438 0.16 30.84 10.79
CA ALA A 438 0.43 32.00 11.63
C ALA A 438 -0.54 33.16 11.36
N GLU A 439 -0.98 33.35 10.11
CA GLU A 439 -2.04 34.30 9.73
C GLU A 439 -3.35 33.95 10.41
N ARG A 440 -3.70 32.66 10.47
CA ARG A 440 -4.86 32.14 11.22
C ARG A 440 -4.70 32.15 12.74
N GLY A 441 -3.55 32.56 13.26
CA GLY A 441 -3.28 32.58 14.70
C GLY A 441 -3.05 31.20 15.32
N LEU A 442 -2.84 30.17 14.51
CA LEU A 442 -2.57 28.80 14.96
C LEU A 442 -1.08 28.56 15.19
N LEU A 443 -0.21 29.30 14.52
CA LEU A 443 1.23 29.38 14.82
C LEU A 443 1.63 30.77 15.32
N SER A 444 2.74 30.82 16.07
CA SER A 444 3.33 32.09 16.50
C SER A 444 3.85 32.88 15.29
N ARG A 445 3.49 34.16 15.19
CA ARG A 445 4.00 35.08 14.16
C ARG A 445 5.44 35.56 14.41
N ARG A 446 6.09 35.13 15.50
CA ARG A 446 7.42 35.60 15.93
C ARG A 446 8.48 35.51 14.82
N HIS A 447 8.49 34.43 14.05
CA HIS A 447 9.48 34.19 13.00
C HIS A 447 8.93 34.37 11.58
N ALA A 448 7.68 34.84 11.43
CA ALA A 448 7.03 34.98 10.13
C ALA A 448 7.84 35.81 9.11
N ARG A 449 8.54 36.86 9.56
CA ARG A 449 9.41 37.65 8.68
C ARG A 449 10.61 36.85 8.13
N ALA A 450 11.19 35.97 8.96
CA ALA A 450 12.29 35.12 8.54
C ALA A 450 11.79 34.03 7.58
N TRP A 451 10.64 33.41 7.87
CA TRP A 451 10.01 32.43 6.99
C TRP A 451 9.72 33.03 5.61
N ARG A 452 9.11 34.22 5.56
CA ARG A 452 8.84 34.92 4.29
C ARG A 452 10.11 35.16 3.49
N ARG A 453 11.16 35.69 4.13
CA ARG A 453 12.44 35.97 3.47
C ARG A 453 13.08 34.71 2.87
N GLU A 454 13.11 33.60 3.63
CA GLU A 454 13.69 32.36 3.10
C GLU A 454 12.78 31.72 2.04
N GLN A 455 11.46 31.85 2.16
CA GLN A 455 10.52 31.40 1.14
C GLN A 455 10.78 32.12 -0.19
N ASP A 456 10.95 33.45 -0.17
CA ASP A 456 11.27 34.24 -1.36
C ASP A 456 12.63 33.83 -1.96
N ALA A 457 13.62 33.50 -1.11
CA ALA A 457 14.93 33.02 -1.56
C ALA A 457 14.88 31.61 -2.17
N ILE A 458 14.00 30.73 -1.67
CA ILE A 458 13.77 29.40 -2.26
C ILE A 458 13.10 29.56 -3.62
N GLU A 459 12.11 30.43 -3.74
CA GLU A 459 11.44 30.74 -5.00
C GLU A 459 12.45 31.24 -6.04
N ASP A 460 13.25 32.26 -5.71
CA ASP A 460 14.32 32.75 -6.58
C ASP A 460 15.28 31.63 -7.02
N PHE A 461 15.67 30.74 -6.11
CA PHE A 461 16.51 29.60 -6.46
C PHE A 461 15.85 28.65 -7.46
N ILE A 462 14.59 28.28 -7.24
CA ILE A 462 13.86 27.37 -8.14
C ILE A 462 13.69 28.02 -9.51
N GLU A 463 13.23 29.27 -9.55
CA GLU A 463 12.91 29.96 -10.79
C GLU A 463 14.15 30.28 -11.63
N THR A 464 15.36 30.31 -11.04
CA THR A 464 16.63 30.61 -11.72
C THR A 464 17.56 29.42 -11.94
N ARG A 465 17.45 28.35 -11.11
CA ARG A 465 18.37 27.21 -11.14
C ARG A 465 17.72 25.88 -11.51
N CYS A 466 16.41 25.76 -11.33
CA CYS A 466 15.66 24.53 -11.54
C CYS A 466 14.75 24.57 -12.77
N LEU A 467 14.86 25.63 -13.58
CA LEU A 467 14.11 25.81 -14.82
C LEU A 467 15.03 25.64 -16.02
N SER A 468 14.55 24.92 -17.03
CA SER A 468 15.11 24.97 -18.37
C SER A 468 14.29 25.95 -19.22
N GLU A 469 14.91 27.06 -19.64
CA GLU A 469 14.27 28.02 -20.56
C GLU A 469 13.99 27.37 -21.93
N ASP A 470 14.97 26.66 -22.48
CA ASP A 470 14.88 25.97 -23.78
C ASP A 470 13.71 24.97 -23.82
N ARG A 471 13.48 24.26 -22.72
CA ARG A 471 12.41 23.26 -22.61
C ARG A 471 11.13 23.84 -21.98
N SER A 472 11.16 25.11 -21.58
CA SER A 472 10.07 25.79 -20.85
C SER A 472 9.46 24.94 -19.72
N SER A 473 10.30 24.21 -18.99
CA SER A 473 9.89 23.23 -17.99
C SER A 473 10.84 23.19 -16.81
N TYR A 474 10.32 22.81 -15.65
CA TYR A 474 11.17 22.48 -14.51
C TYR A 474 11.92 21.18 -14.76
N VAL A 475 13.17 21.14 -14.33
CA VAL A 475 14.07 19.98 -14.46
C VAL A 475 14.15 19.22 -13.13
N ARG A 476 14.73 18.02 -13.16
CA ARG A 476 14.85 17.10 -12.01
C ARG A 476 15.57 17.73 -10.82
N SER A 477 16.71 18.36 -11.06
CA SER A 477 17.54 19.01 -10.06
C SER A 477 18.20 20.26 -10.63
N ALA A 478 18.72 21.11 -9.74
CA ALA A 478 19.33 22.37 -10.16
C ALA A 478 20.49 22.14 -11.15
N GLY A 479 20.34 22.66 -12.37
CA GLY A 479 21.32 22.52 -13.45
C GLY A 479 21.25 21.20 -14.25
N ALA A 480 20.26 20.34 -14.01
CA ALA A 480 20.01 19.14 -14.81
C ALA A 480 19.30 19.46 -16.14
N GLU A 481 19.31 18.51 -17.08
CA GLU A 481 18.54 18.59 -18.34
C GLU A 481 17.29 17.70 -18.30
N GLU A 482 17.33 16.64 -17.49
CA GLU A 482 16.28 15.65 -17.34
C GLU A 482 15.09 16.17 -16.55
N VAL A 483 13.91 15.60 -16.80
CA VAL A 483 12.69 15.87 -16.04
C VAL A 483 12.43 14.77 -15.00
N ASP A 484 11.66 15.13 -13.98
CA ASP A 484 11.21 14.24 -12.92
C ASP A 484 9.72 14.50 -12.66
N VAL A 485 8.92 13.45 -12.65
CA VAL A 485 7.46 13.56 -12.48
C VAL A 485 7.08 14.09 -11.09
N SER A 486 7.95 13.92 -10.08
CA SER A 486 7.71 14.41 -8.73
C SER A 486 7.57 15.93 -8.66
N VAL A 487 8.09 16.67 -9.65
CA VAL A 487 7.89 18.12 -9.73
C VAL A 487 6.41 18.50 -9.82
N LEU A 488 5.57 17.61 -10.38
CA LEU A 488 4.11 17.80 -10.35
C LEU A 488 3.57 17.91 -8.93
N LEU A 489 4.18 17.26 -7.93
CA LEU A 489 3.70 17.30 -6.55
C LEU A 489 3.77 18.72 -5.96
N GLY A 490 4.84 19.47 -6.24
CA GLY A 490 4.92 20.87 -5.84
C GLY A 490 3.76 21.70 -6.42
N LEU A 491 3.37 21.38 -7.65
CA LEU A 491 2.27 22.04 -8.36
C LEU A 491 0.91 21.65 -7.80
N LEU A 492 0.67 20.35 -7.58
CA LEU A 492 -0.54 19.81 -6.96
C LEU A 492 -0.74 20.35 -5.53
N ARG A 493 0.36 20.70 -4.84
CA ARG A 493 0.35 21.28 -3.49
C ARG A 493 0.48 22.80 -3.46
N GLY A 494 0.44 23.47 -4.61
CA GLY A 494 0.26 24.92 -4.70
C GLY A 494 1.52 25.77 -4.55
N TYR A 495 2.69 25.26 -4.92
CA TYR A 495 3.91 26.06 -5.14
C TYR A 495 3.69 27.13 -6.24
N ALA A 496 2.88 26.82 -7.26
CA ALA A 496 2.42 27.75 -8.28
C ALA A 496 0.93 27.51 -8.61
N GLY A 497 0.24 28.53 -9.11
CA GLY A 497 -1.17 28.40 -9.51
C GLY A 497 -1.36 27.54 -10.77
N PRO A 498 -2.54 26.94 -11.00
CA PRO A 498 -2.78 26.07 -12.17
C PRO A 498 -2.65 26.76 -13.53
N GLN A 499 -2.76 28.09 -13.56
CA GLN A 499 -2.62 28.90 -14.78
C GLN A 499 -1.16 29.31 -15.05
N HIS A 500 -0.20 28.83 -14.25
CA HIS A 500 1.19 29.22 -14.40
C HIS A 500 1.80 28.65 -15.69
N PRO A 501 2.35 29.45 -16.61
CA PRO A 501 2.83 28.96 -17.92
C PRO A 501 3.84 27.81 -17.85
N ARG A 502 4.71 27.82 -16.82
CA ARG A 502 5.74 26.79 -16.61
C ARG A 502 5.16 25.42 -16.23
N LEU A 503 3.93 25.38 -15.68
CA LEU A 503 3.26 24.12 -15.33
C LEU A 503 2.89 23.34 -16.59
N HIS A 504 2.28 24.00 -17.58
CA HIS A 504 1.91 23.36 -18.84
C HIS A 504 3.14 22.82 -19.58
N GLY A 505 4.20 23.62 -19.70
CA GLY A 505 5.46 23.17 -20.32
C GLY A 505 6.09 21.99 -19.58
N THR A 506 5.97 21.92 -18.25
CA THR A 506 6.45 20.78 -17.44
C THR A 506 5.62 19.52 -17.68
N ILE A 507 4.29 19.62 -17.75
CA ILE A 507 3.41 18.49 -18.08
C ILE A 507 3.76 17.93 -19.47
N GLU A 508 3.93 18.80 -20.47
CA GLU A 508 4.27 18.39 -21.84
C GLU A 508 5.67 17.76 -21.91
N ALA A 509 6.65 18.29 -21.16
CA ALA A 509 7.97 17.69 -21.09
C ALA A 509 7.95 16.29 -20.43
N ILE A 510 7.17 16.11 -19.36
CA ILE A 510 6.97 14.80 -18.71
C ILE A 510 6.31 13.82 -19.67
N ARG A 511 5.25 14.23 -20.38
CA ARG A 511 4.57 13.38 -21.37
C ARG A 511 5.52 12.91 -22.46
N ARG A 512 6.29 13.84 -23.03
CA ARG A 512 7.20 13.55 -24.12
C ARG A 512 8.31 12.58 -23.69
N ASP A 513 8.91 12.80 -22.53
CA ASP A 513 10.14 12.12 -22.15
C ASP A 513 9.87 10.85 -21.33
N LEU A 514 8.90 10.89 -20.41
CA LEU A 514 8.66 9.85 -19.41
C LEU A 514 7.42 8.98 -19.67
N ALA A 515 6.48 9.39 -20.54
CA ALA A 515 5.29 8.60 -20.78
C ALA A 515 5.49 7.50 -21.85
N ARG A 516 4.86 6.34 -21.64
CA ARG A 516 4.75 5.24 -22.59
C ARG A 516 3.30 4.74 -22.58
N GLY A 517 2.48 5.27 -23.48
CA GLY A 517 1.01 5.07 -23.38
C GLY A 517 0.48 5.71 -22.09
N PRO A 518 -0.33 5.00 -21.27
CA PRO A 518 -0.83 5.53 -19.99
C PRO A 518 0.24 5.55 -18.88
N PHE A 519 1.35 4.84 -19.08
CA PHE A 519 2.39 4.68 -18.07
C PHE A 519 3.35 5.87 -18.03
N VAL A 520 3.76 6.30 -16.83
CA VAL A 520 4.72 7.39 -16.64
C VAL A 520 5.83 6.91 -15.70
N TYR A 521 7.08 6.98 -16.17
CA TYR A 521 8.26 6.68 -15.33
C TYR A 521 8.55 7.80 -14.33
N ARG A 522 9.27 7.48 -13.24
CA ARG A 522 9.61 8.44 -12.18
C ARG A 522 10.45 9.61 -12.70
N TYR A 523 11.53 9.31 -13.42
CA TYR A 523 12.48 10.30 -13.91
C TYR A 523 13.31 9.78 -15.09
N GLY A 524 14.04 10.70 -15.72
CA GLY A 524 15.18 10.37 -16.58
C GLY A 524 16.52 10.52 -15.84
N GLY A 525 17.56 9.89 -16.38
CA GLY A 525 18.93 9.98 -15.88
C GLY A 525 19.29 8.95 -14.80
N ASP A 526 20.50 9.06 -14.25
CA ASP A 526 21.06 8.12 -13.26
C ASP A 526 20.51 8.37 -11.84
N ASP A 527 20.34 7.31 -11.06
CA ASP A 527 19.91 7.29 -9.66
C ASP A 527 20.90 6.56 -8.73
N GLY A 528 22.01 6.06 -9.29
CA GLY A 528 23.04 5.31 -8.58
C GLY A 528 22.68 3.85 -8.31
N LEU A 529 21.67 3.30 -8.99
CA LEU A 529 21.26 1.89 -8.90
C LEU A 529 21.44 1.18 -10.25
N GLU A 530 21.76 -0.11 -10.19
CA GLU A 530 21.83 -0.96 -11.39
C GLU A 530 20.44 -1.48 -11.77
N GLY A 531 20.26 -1.79 -13.06
CA GLY A 531 19.04 -2.37 -13.60
C GLY A 531 18.04 -1.33 -14.10
N ALA A 532 16.85 -1.82 -14.46
CA ALA A 532 15.72 -1.00 -14.86
C ALA A 532 14.63 -1.01 -13.77
N GLU A 533 13.53 -0.34 -14.02
CA GLU A 533 12.31 -0.34 -13.20
C GLU A 533 11.08 -0.45 -14.10
N GLY A 534 9.93 -0.81 -13.52
CA GLY A 534 8.64 -0.64 -14.16
C GLY A 534 8.19 0.82 -14.12
N ALA A 535 7.02 1.10 -14.68
CA ALA A 535 6.40 2.41 -14.52
C ALA A 535 5.67 2.50 -13.18
N PHE A 536 6.08 3.45 -12.34
CA PHE A 536 5.49 3.66 -11.02
C PHE A 536 4.08 4.22 -11.14
N VAL A 537 3.07 3.43 -10.77
CA VAL A 537 1.67 3.67 -11.17
C VAL A 537 1.13 5.00 -10.61
N ALA A 538 1.58 5.42 -9.42
CA ALA A 538 1.18 6.70 -8.84
C ALA A 538 1.57 7.90 -9.73
N CYS A 539 2.68 7.82 -10.47
CA CYS A 539 3.14 8.89 -11.35
C CYS A 539 2.17 9.16 -12.49
N SER A 540 1.57 8.10 -13.04
CA SER A 540 0.52 8.22 -14.05
C SER A 540 -0.74 8.88 -13.50
N PHE A 541 -1.16 8.55 -12.28
CA PHE A 541 -2.29 9.20 -11.63
C PHE A 541 -2.01 10.66 -11.28
N TRP A 542 -0.79 11.00 -10.86
CA TRP A 542 -0.40 12.41 -10.65
C TRP A 542 -0.43 13.21 -11.95
N LEU A 543 -0.03 12.62 -13.07
CA LEU A 543 -0.17 13.25 -14.37
C LEU A 543 -1.65 13.50 -14.70
N ALA A 544 -2.53 12.51 -14.54
CA ALA A 544 -3.97 12.68 -14.76
C ALA A 544 -4.55 13.81 -13.89
N GLU A 545 -4.18 13.86 -12.60
CA GLU A 545 -4.60 14.94 -11.70
C GLU A 545 -4.08 16.31 -12.16
N ALA A 546 -2.81 16.42 -12.50
CA ALA A 546 -2.19 17.68 -12.93
C ALA A 546 -2.86 18.23 -14.20
N VAL A 547 -3.14 17.35 -15.17
CA VAL A 547 -3.83 17.68 -16.42
C VAL A 547 -5.26 18.17 -16.15
N ALA A 548 -5.98 17.49 -15.24
CA ALA A 548 -7.32 17.91 -14.83
C ALA A 548 -7.30 19.31 -14.19
N ARG A 549 -6.38 19.56 -13.27
CA ARG A 549 -6.25 20.85 -12.57
C ARG A 549 -5.83 21.99 -13.50
N CYS A 550 -5.17 21.70 -14.61
CA CYS A 550 -4.89 22.67 -15.68
C CYS A 550 -6.10 22.96 -16.58
N GLY A 551 -7.24 22.31 -16.33
CA GLY A 551 -8.44 22.49 -17.13
C GLY A 551 -8.43 21.65 -18.41
N HIS A 552 -7.73 20.52 -18.47
CA HIS A 552 -7.85 19.56 -19.56
C HIS A 552 -8.61 18.31 -19.08
N VAL A 553 -9.87 18.52 -18.68
CA VAL A 553 -10.69 17.53 -17.94
C VAL A 553 -10.95 16.27 -18.76
N GLU A 554 -11.27 16.41 -20.05
CA GLU A 554 -11.59 15.29 -20.94
C GLU A 554 -10.37 14.38 -21.16
N GLU A 555 -9.19 14.98 -21.38
CA GLU A 555 -7.94 14.26 -21.55
C GLU A 555 -7.52 13.53 -20.25
N ALA A 556 -7.66 14.20 -19.11
CA ALA A 556 -7.43 13.57 -17.81
C ALA A 556 -8.39 12.40 -17.56
N ALA A 557 -9.64 12.54 -17.99
CA ALA A 557 -10.65 11.50 -17.92
C ALA A 557 -10.25 10.26 -18.75
N GLU A 558 -9.82 10.46 -20.00
CA GLU A 558 -9.35 9.36 -20.86
C GLU A 558 -8.15 8.62 -20.26
N LEU A 559 -7.16 9.35 -19.75
CA LEU A 559 -6.01 8.76 -19.07
C LEU A 559 -6.45 7.97 -17.82
N MET A 560 -7.34 8.54 -17.02
CA MET A 560 -7.87 7.89 -15.82
C MET A 560 -8.65 6.60 -16.15
N ASP A 561 -9.42 6.55 -17.25
CA ASP A 561 -10.11 5.33 -17.68
C ASP A 561 -9.13 4.22 -18.08
N GLN A 562 -8.04 4.58 -18.78
CA GLN A 562 -6.98 3.64 -19.11
C GLN A 562 -6.30 3.10 -17.84
N LEU A 563 -5.97 3.98 -16.90
CA LEU A 563 -5.31 3.59 -15.64
C LEU A 563 -6.19 2.72 -14.75
N VAL A 564 -7.50 3.03 -14.65
CA VAL A 564 -8.47 2.21 -13.92
C VAL A 564 -8.57 0.79 -14.51
N GLY A 565 -8.41 0.66 -15.82
CA GLY A 565 -8.39 -0.62 -16.52
C GLY A 565 -7.16 -1.51 -16.22
N LEU A 566 -6.11 -0.98 -15.60
CA LEU A 566 -4.87 -1.72 -15.32
C LEU A 566 -4.89 -2.48 -13.98
N ALA A 567 -5.92 -2.29 -13.16
CA ALA A 567 -6.08 -3.02 -11.91
C ALA A 567 -6.13 -4.53 -12.17
N ASN A 568 -5.76 -5.33 -11.18
CA ASN A 568 -5.99 -6.77 -11.29
C ASN A 568 -7.50 -7.12 -11.24
N ASP A 569 -7.83 -8.40 -11.39
CA ASP A 569 -9.21 -8.91 -11.41
C ASP A 569 -10.03 -8.63 -10.14
N VAL A 570 -9.41 -8.15 -9.05
CA VAL A 570 -10.09 -7.69 -7.83
C VAL A 570 -9.91 -6.21 -7.54
N GLY A 571 -9.35 -5.44 -8.48
CA GLY A 571 -9.23 -3.98 -8.41
C GLY A 571 -8.08 -3.44 -7.56
N LEU A 572 -7.01 -4.22 -7.37
CA LEU A 572 -5.79 -3.79 -6.67
C LEU A 572 -4.67 -3.39 -7.63
N TYR A 573 -3.72 -2.60 -7.13
CA TYR A 573 -2.50 -2.21 -7.81
C TYR A 573 -1.26 -2.56 -6.98
N SER A 574 -0.17 -2.89 -7.68
CA SER A 574 1.18 -2.88 -7.14
C SER A 574 1.81 -1.48 -7.26
N GLU A 575 3.05 -1.38 -6.81
CA GLU A 575 3.89 -0.20 -6.92
C GLU A 575 4.14 0.21 -8.38
N GLU A 576 4.56 -0.76 -9.19
CA GLU A 576 4.95 -0.58 -10.57
C GLU A 576 4.24 -1.59 -11.48
N ILE A 577 4.14 -1.24 -12.76
CA ILE A 577 3.69 -2.13 -13.82
C ILE A 577 4.70 -2.04 -14.96
N ASP A 578 5.09 -3.20 -15.50
CA ASP A 578 5.87 -3.26 -16.75
C ASP A 578 5.00 -2.78 -17.92
N PRO A 579 5.35 -1.68 -18.62
CA PRO A 579 4.52 -1.17 -19.72
C PRO A 579 4.40 -2.09 -20.94
N ALA A 580 5.32 -3.05 -21.11
CA ALA A 580 5.33 -3.97 -22.24
C ALA A 580 4.53 -5.25 -21.98
N THR A 581 4.56 -5.74 -20.74
CA THR A 581 3.93 -7.02 -20.36
C THR A 581 2.69 -6.88 -19.48
N GLU A 582 2.51 -5.70 -18.89
CA GLU A 582 1.58 -5.41 -17.81
C GLU A 582 1.73 -6.32 -16.57
N GLU A 583 2.89 -6.95 -16.39
CA GLU A 583 3.20 -7.65 -15.15
C GLU A 583 3.28 -6.64 -14.00
N PHE A 584 2.65 -6.99 -12.87
CA PHE A 584 2.79 -6.23 -11.63
C PHE A 584 4.20 -6.40 -11.07
N LEU A 585 4.79 -5.28 -10.66
CA LEU A 585 6.13 -5.14 -10.10
C LEU A 585 6.08 -4.33 -8.79
N GLY A 586 7.08 -4.50 -7.95
CA GLY A 586 7.18 -3.89 -6.63
C GLY A 586 6.10 -4.32 -5.65
N ASN A 587 5.98 -3.59 -4.54
CA ASN A 587 5.18 -4.02 -3.39
C ASN A 587 3.65 -3.86 -3.61
N MET A 588 2.82 -4.65 -2.89
CA MET A 588 1.37 -4.64 -3.09
C MET A 588 0.53 -5.03 -1.84
N PRO A 589 -0.73 -4.56 -1.73
CA PRO A 589 -1.25 -3.40 -2.42
C PRO A 589 -0.43 -2.16 -2.04
N GLN A 590 -0.22 -1.26 -2.99
CA GLN A 590 0.62 -0.09 -2.78
C GLN A 590 -0.24 1.14 -2.43
N GLY A 591 0.05 1.76 -1.29
CA GLY A 591 -0.73 2.84 -0.70
C GLY A 591 -0.72 4.12 -1.53
N LEU A 592 0.46 4.64 -1.89
CA LEU A 592 0.61 5.86 -2.69
C LEU A 592 -0.11 5.81 -4.06
N THR A 593 -0.13 4.66 -4.74
CA THR A 593 -0.86 4.41 -5.99
C THR A 593 -2.37 4.53 -5.75
N HIS A 594 -2.89 3.88 -4.71
CA HIS A 594 -4.30 3.98 -4.36
C HIS A 594 -4.69 5.39 -3.88
N LEU A 595 -3.80 6.10 -3.19
CA LEU A 595 -3.98 7.51 -2.81
C LEU A 595 -4.02 8.43 -4.04
N ALA A 596 -3.09 8.24 -4.98
CA ALA A 596 -3.02 9.01 -6.21
C ALA A 596 -4.27 8.80 -7.09
N LEU A 597 -4.77 7.56 -7.17
CA LEU A 597 -6.03 7.25 -7.86
C LEU A 597 -7.21 8.04 -7.28
N ILE A 598 -7.37 8.03 -5.94
CA ILE A 598 -8.45 8.77 -5.28
C ILE A 598 -8.33 10.26 -5.54
N SER A 599 -7.12 10.81 -5.37
CA SER A 599 -6.82 12.22 -5.60
C SER A 599 -7.16 12.66 -7.03
N ALA A 600 -6.73 11.88 -8.04
CA ALA A 600 -7.03 12.13 -9.44
C ALA A 600 -8.54 12.05 -9.73
N ALA A 601 -9.23 11.02 -9.24
CA ALA A 601 -10.67 10.86 -9.45
C ALA A 601 -11.47 12.03 -8.87
N CYS A 602 -11.13 12.46 -7.65
CA CYS A 602 -11.75 13.61 -6.99
C CYS A 602 -11.49 14.90 -7.78
N ALA A 603 -10.23 15.17 -8.15
CA ALA A 603 -9.87 16.36 -8.90
C ALA A 603 -10.58 16.44 -10.26
N ILE A 604 -10.65 15.34 -11.02
CA ILE A 604 -11.33 15.33 -12.32
C ILE A 604 -12.84 15.56 -12.13
N THR A 605 -13.45 14.93 -11.12
CA THR A 605 -14.88 15.10 -10.82
C THR A 605 -15.21 16.54 -10.41
N GLU A 606 -14.40 17.16 -9.56
CA GLU A 606 -14.57 18.55 -9.14
C GLU A 606 -14.45 19.52 -10.32
N GLN A 607 -13.46 19.34 -11.19
CA GLN A 607 -13.25 20.19 -12.36
C GLN A 607 -14.36 20.02 -13.42
N ALA A 608 -14.92 18.80 -13.55
CA ALA A 608 -16.06 18.55 -14.43
C ALA A 608 -17.34 19.25 -13.95
N VAL A 609 -17.54 19.38 -12.63
CA VAL A 609 -18.71 20.08 -12.03
C VAL A 609 -18.55 21.60 -12.05
N ALA A 610 -17.33 22.11 -12.00
CA ALA A 610 -17.06 23.55 -12.03
C ALA A 610 -17.26 24.20 -13.43
N ARG A 611 -17.39 23.39 -14.48
CA ARG A 611 -17.72 23.80 -15.86
C ARG A 611 -19.22 23.77 -16.08
#